data_AF-A0A7J2KAW4-F1
#
_entry.id   AF-A0A7J2KAW4-F1
#
_cell.length_a   1.000
_cell.length_b   1.000
_cell.length_c   1.000
_cell.angle_alpha   90.00
_cell.angle_beta   90.00
_cell.angle_gamma   90.00
#
_symmetry.space_group_name_H-M   'P 1'
#
loop_
_entity.id
_entity.type
_entity.pdbx_description
1 polymer ?
#
loop_
_entity_poly.entity_id
_entity_poly.type
_entity_poly.pdbx_seq_one_letter_code
_entity_poly.pdbx_strand_id
1 'polypeptide(L)'
;MECKWIDEEWVEELAWCPSQCYRRIKCNGKIYTLYLRWRWEDPWEFMIAEGDMIAQRGLYVIDLKEGKVGYLKGFTEKGEFILEEVRWRFVTDDLFAENGLFFKDDEYKKAEKKAEELFHKWITGKDN
;
A
#
# COMPACT_ATOMS: atom_id res chain seq x y z
N MET A 1 6.17 4.14 20.84
CA MET A 1 6.38 3.13 19.78
C MET A 1 7.74 3.30 19.12
N GLU A 2 8.51 2.23 18.91
CA GLU A 2 9.74 2.28 18.07
C GLU A 2 9.36 1.95 16.63
N CYS A 3 9.65 2.87 15.71
CA CYS A 3 9.40 2.71 14.28
C CYS A 3 10.67 3.00 13.49
N LYS A 4 11.00 2.14 12.52
CA LYS A 4 12.17 2.28 11.66
C LYS A 4 11.78 2.09 10.20
N TRP A 5 12.12 3.06 9.36
CA TRP A 5 11.97 2.94 7.91
C TRP A 5 12.80 1.78 7.38
N ILE A 6 12.19 0.95 6.53
CA ILE A 6 12.87 -0.14 5.81
C ILE A 6 13.51 0.42 4.53
N ASP A 7 12.81 1.35 3.87
CA ASP A 7 13.26 2.00 2.64
C ASP A 7 13.89 3.36 2.94
N GLU A 8 15.01 3.67 2.27
CA GLU A 8 15.68 4.98 2.37
C GLU A 8 14.80 6.10 1.79
N GLU A 9 14.19 5.84 0.63
CA GLU A 9 13.29 6.73 -0.09
C GLU A 9 11.99 6.01 -0.49
N TRP A 10 11.04 6.74 -1.06
CA TRP A 10 9.84 6.17 -1.64
C TRP A 10 10.18 5.34 -2.88
N VAL A 11 9.54 4.19 -3.02
CA VAL A 11 9.57 3.41 -4.27
C VAL A 11 8.46 3.95 -5.16
N GLU A 12 8.85 4.60 -6.25
CA GLU A 12 7.97 5.35 -7.14
C GLU A 12 7.74 4.62 -8.46
N GLU A 13 6.47 4.41 -8.81
CA GLU A 13 6.03 3.89 -10.11
C GLU A 13 5.11 4.91 -10.79
N LEU A 14 5.73 5.94 -11.37
CA LEU A 14 5.07 7.10 -11.99
C LEU A 14 4.88 6.94 -13.51
N ALA A 15 4.82 5.71 -14.01
CA ALA A 15 4.90 5.45 -15.45
C ALA A 15 3.62 5.86 -16.23
N TRP A 16 2.45 5.85 -15.58
CA TRP A 16 1.14 6.31 -16.10
C TRP A 16 0.03 6.13 -15.05
N CYS A 17 -1.25 6.23 -15.44
CA CYS A 17 -2.39 5.90 -14.58
C CYS A 17 -2.64 4.36 -14.52
N PRO A 18 -2.70 3.74 -13.33
CA PRO A 18 -2.51 4.35 -12.02
C PRO A 18 -1.02 4.53 -11.67
N SER A 19 -0.67 5.70 -11.14
CA SER A 19 0.65 5.93 -10.54
C SER A 19 0.62 5.47 -9.10
N GLN A 20 1.70 4.85 -8.65
CA GLN A 20 1.74 4.20 -7.34
C GLN A 20 3.07 4.50 -6.65
N CYS A 21 3.02 4.87 -5.37
CA CYS A 21 4.21 5.03 -4.55
C CYS A 21 4.09 4.19 -3.28
N TYR A 22 5.21 3.64 -2.85
CA TYR A 22 5.28 2.74 -1.71
C TYR A 22 6.38 3.17 -0.76
N ARG A 23 6.12 3.05 0.55
CA ARG A 23 7.19 3.16 1.56
C ARG A 23 6.91 2.23 2.73
N ARG A 24 7.91 1.43 3.11
CA ARG A 24 7.77 0.43 4.16
C ARG A 24 8.42 0.89 5.46
N ILE A 25 7.74 0.58 6.56
CA ILE A 25 8.17 0.91 7.91
C ILE A 25 7.89 -0.27 8.84
N LYS A 26 8.84 -0.55 9.73
CA LYS A 26 8.68 -1.55 10.79
C LYS A 26 8.36 -0.86 12.10
N CYS A 27 7.21 -1.17 12.69
CA CYS A 27 6.77 -0.65 13.99
C CYS A 27 6.36 -1.82 14.89
N ASN A 28 6.90 -1.90 16.12
CA ASN A 28 6.59 -2.97 17.10
C ASN A 28 6.64 -4.40 16.51
N GLY A 29 7.66 -4.69 15.70
CA GLY A 29 7.83 -6.01 15.06
C GLY A 29 6.96 -6.27 13.84
N LYS A 30 5.96 -5.42 13.56
CA LYS A 30 5.11 -5.50 12.38
C LYS A 30 5.63 -4.62 11.25
N ILE A 31 5.42 -5.06 10.01
CA ILE A 31 5.71 -4.27 8.82
C ILE A 31 4.41 -3.60 8.36
N TYR A 32 4.52 -2.32 8.03
CA TYR A 32 3.48 -1.57 7.36
C TYR A 32 4.01 -1.07 6.02
N THR A 33 3.13 -1.04 5.01
CA THR A 33 3.38 -0.39 3.74
C THR A 33 2.46 0.83 3.64
N LEU A 34 3.04 2.02 3.51
CA LEU A 34 2.32 3.22 3.09
C LEU A 34 2.12 3.11 1.59
N TYR A 35 0.86 3.14 1.16
CA TYR A 35 0.47 3.00 -0.23
C TYR A 35 -0.18 4.29 -0.71
N LEU A 36 0.49 4.94 -1.65
CA LEU A 36 -0.04 6.08 -2.39
C LEU A 36 -0.45 5.62 -3.77
N ARG A 37 -1.59 6.13 -4.22
CA ARG A 37 -2.12 5.81 -5.54
C ARG A 37 -2.79 7.04 -6.14
N TRP A 38 -2.56 7.25 -7.41
CA TRP A 38 -3.21 8.29 -8.19
C TRP A 38 -3.84 7.73 -9.46
N ARG A 39 -5.01 8.25 -9.81
CA ARG A 39 -5.79 7.84 -10.98
C ARG A 39 -6.30 9.05 -11.75
N TRP A 40 -5.50 9.54 -12.70
CA TRP A 40 -5.92 10.56 -13.66
C TRP A 40 -6.51 11.82 -13.00
N GLU A 41 -7.82 12.09 -13.08
CA GLU A 41 -8.40 13.30 -12.46
C GLU A 41 -8.60 13.16 -10.94
N ASP A 42 -8.52 11.94 -10.41
CA ASP A 42 -8.68 11.69 -8.99
C ASP A 42 -7.46 12.24 -8.22
N PRO A 43 -7.66 12.84 -7.05
CA PRO A 43 -6.56 13.20 -6.15
C PRO A 43 -5.76 11.95 -5.75
N TRP A 44 -4.53 12.13 -5.30
CA TRP A 44 -3.81 11.05 -4.63
C TRP A 44 -4.66 10.52 -3.47
N GLU A 45 -4.72 9.20 -3.35
CA GLU A 45 -5.31 8.45 -2.24
C GLU A 45 -4.18 7.88 -1.38
N PHE A 46 -4.37 7.84 -0.06
CA PHE A 46 -3.40 7.27 0.88
C PHE A 46 -4.02 6.18 1.76
N MET A 47 -3.49 4.97 1.68
CA MET A 47 -3.88 3.84 2.53
C MET A 47 -2.67 3.25 3.23
N ILE A 48 -2.92 2.57 4.35
CA ILE A 48 -1.91 1.80 5.08
C ILE A 48 -2.25 0.32 4.95
N ALA A 49 -1.27 -0.48 4.53
CA ALA A 49 -1.34 -1.92 4.61
C ALA A 49 -0.48 -2.46 5.77
N GLU A 50 -0.99 -3.45 6.51
CA GLU A 50 -0.19 -4.30 7.38
C GLU A 50 0.38 -5.43 6.53
N GLY A 51 1.70 -5.57 6.48
CA GLY A 51 2.43 -6.49 5.60
C GLY A 51 3.29 -5.76 4.55
N ASP A 52 4.11 -6.54 3.85
CA ASP A 52 5.00 -6.03 2.78
C ASP A 52 4.35 -6.24 1.42
N MET A 53 3.77 -5.16 0.86
CA MET A 53 3.15 -5.21 -0.48
C MET A 53 4.19 -5.33 -1.59
N ILE A 54 5.40 -4.79 -1.38
CA ILE A 54 6.46 -4.80 -2.39
C ILE A 54 6.96 -6.23 -2.61
N ALA A 55 7.07 -7.01 -1.53
CA ALA A 55 7.48 -8.42 -1.60
C ALA A 55 6.51 -9.32 -2.39
N GLN A 56 5.23 -8.94 -2.49
CA GLN A 56 4.20 -9.66 -3.27
C GLN A 56 3.68 -8.81 -4.44
N ARG A 57 4.53 -8.01 -5.08
CA ARG A 57 4.12 -7.24 -6.26
C ARG A 57 3.77 -8.17 -7.43
N GLY A 58 2.61 -7.98 -8.05
CA GLY A 58 2.19 -8.73 -9.23
C GLY A 58 0.68 -8.93 -9.36
N LEU A 59 0.28 -9.99 -10.06
CA LEU A 59 -1.12 -10.31 -10.32
C LEU A 59 -1.73 -11.04 -9.13
N TYR A 60 -2.97 -10.67 -8.82
CA TYR A 60 -3.79 -11.31 -7.79
C TYR A 60 -4.97 -11.98 -8.45
N VAL A 61 -5.29 -13.18 -7.97
CA VAL A 61 -6.50 -13.91 -8.35
C VAL A 61 -7.48 -13.80 -7.19
N ILE A 62 -8.67 -13.30 -7.47
CA ILE A 62 -9.74 -13.11 -6.49
C ILE A 62 -10.81 -14.15 -6.78
N ASP A 63 -11.04 -15.05 -5.83
CA ASP A 63 -12.21 -15.91 -5.82
C ASP A 63 -13.32 -15.21 -5.01
N LEU A 64 -14.27 -14.62 -5.72
CA LEU A 64 -15.40 -13.92 -5.11
C LEU A 64 -16.41 -14.86 -4.44
N LYS A 65 -16.46 -16.13 -4.83
CA LYS A 65 -17.38 -17.11 -4.27
C LYS A 65 -16.87 -17.60 -2.91
N GLU A 66 -15.58 -17.86 -2.83
CA GLU A 66 -14.93 -18.30 -1.59
C GLU A 66 -14.41 -17.14 -0.73
N GLY A 67 -14.42 -15.91 -1.26
CA GLY A 67 -13.87 -14.74 -0.58
C GLY A 67 -12.35 -14.82 -0.37
N LYS A 68 -11.64 -15.52 -1.25
CA LYS A 68 -10.20 -15.76 -1.15
C LYS A 68 -9.43 -14.93 -2.16
N VAL A 69 -8.23 -14.51 -1.77
CA VAL A 69 -7.28 -13.84 -2.65
C VAL A 69 -5.98 -14.63 -2.65
N GLY A 70 -5.45 -14.92 -3.83
CA GLY A 70 -4.16 -15.56 -4.02
C GLY A 70 -3.23 -14.69 -4.85
N TYR A 71 -1.96 -14.62 -4.46
CA TYR A 71 -0.91 -14.00 -5.24
C TYR A 71 -0.42 -14.98 -6.31
N LEU A 72 -0.51 -14.60 -7.60
CA LEU A 72 -0.17 -15.48 -8.71
C LEU A 72 1.35 -15.58 -8.87
N LYS A 73 1.90 -16.78 -8.68
CA LYS A 73 3.32 -17.10 -8.92
C LYS A 73 3.59 -17.62 -10.33
N GLY A 74 2.57 -18.16 -10.99
CA GLY A 74 2.69 -18.68 -12.34
C GLY A 74 1.62 -19.71 -12.65
N PHE A 75 1.93 -20.57 -13.62
CA PHE A 75 1.03 -21.58 -14.15
C PHE A 75 1.72 -22.95 -14.11
N THR A 76 0.95 -24.00 -13.86
CA THR A 76 1.41 -25.38 -14.07
C THR A 76 1.52 -25.68 -15.56
N GLU A 77 2.16 -26.79 -15.94
CA GLU A 77 2.22 -27.26 -17.34
C GLU A 77 0.83 -27.49 -17.97
N LYS A 78 -0.20 -27.65 -17.13
CA LYS A 78 -1.60 -27.83 -17.54
C LYS A 78 -2.39 -26.52 -17.61
N GLY A 79 -1.74 -25.38 -17.30
CA GLY A 79 -2.37 -24.06 -17.28
C GLY A 79 -3.13 -23.72 -16.00
N GLU A 80 -2.96 -24.49 -14.93
CA GLU A 80 -3.61 -24.20 -13.63
C GLU A 80 -2.82 -23.12 -12.87
N PHE A 81 -3.51 -22.29 -12.09
CA PHE A 81 -2.87 -21.22 -11.31
C PHE A 81 -2.03 -21.78 -10.16
N ILE A 82 -0.80 -21.29 -10.04
CA ILE A 82 0.03 -21.48 -8.85
C ILE A 82 -0.13 -20.23 -7.98
N LEU A 83 -0.86 -20.36 -6.88
CA LEU A 83 -1.18 -19.26 -5.97
C LEU A 83 -0.41 -19.37 -4.67
N GLU A 84 0.09 -18.23 -4.17
CA GLU A 84 0.59 -18.06 -2.82
C GLU A 84 -0.43 -17.27 -1.98
N GLU A 85 -0.48 -17.54 -0.68
CA GLU A 85 -1.29 -16.75 0.25
C GLU A 85 -0.83 -15.28 0.29
N VAL A 86 -1.78 -14.35 0.28
CA VAL A 86 -1.51 -12.92 0.43
C VAL A 86 -1.19 -12.62 1.90
N ARG A 87 0.00 -12.06 2.14
CA ARG A 87 0.55 -11.79 3.48
C ARG A 87 0.47 -10.33 3.89
N TRP A 88 -0.38 -9.57 3.21
CA TRP A 88 -0.66 -8.19 3.54
C TRP A 88 -2.16 -7.90 3.44
N ARG A 89 -2.62 -6.88 4.15
CA ARG A 89 -4.00 -6.38 4.04
C ARG A 89 -4.05 -4.88 4.33
N PHE A 90 -4.96 -4.18 3.68
CA PHE A 90 -5.28 -2.82 4.08
C PHE A 90 -5.87 -2.80 5.49
N VAL A 91 -5.41 -1.85 6.29
CA VAL A 91 -5.86 -1.61 7.68
C VAL A 91 -6.47 -0.23 7.85
N THR A 92 -6.53 0.55 6.77
CA THR A 92 -7.24 1.81 6.63
C THR A 92 -7.86 1.89 5.23
N ASP A 93 -8.87 2.75 5.09
CA ASP A 93 -9.31 3.25 3.80
C ASP A 93 -8.45 4.47 3.40
N ASP A 94 -9.00 5.39 2.60
CA ASP A 94 -8.30 6.60 2.16
C ASP A 94 -8.19 7.65 3.27
N LEU A 95 -7.03 7.67 3.91
CA LEU A 95 -6.69 8.61 4.98
C LEU A 95 -6.58 10.06 4.49
N PHE A 96 -6.35 10.32 3.20
CA PHE A 96 -6.39 11.69 2.70
C PHE A 96 -7.82 12.23 2.66
N ALA A 97 -8.76 11.47 2.08
CA ALA A 97 -10.17 11.83 2.10
C ALA A 97 -10.70 11.99 3.54
N GLU A 98 -10.38 11.07 4.46
CA GLU A 98 -10.77 11.15 5.87
C GLU A 98 -10.27 12.44 6.57
N ASN A 99 -9.14 12.99 6.12
CA ASN A 99 -8.54 14.20 6.68
C ASN A 99 -8.81 15.45 5.82
N GLY A 100 -9.64 15.36 4.78
CA GLY A 100 -9.94 16.48 3.87
C GLY A 100 -8.73 17.01 3.10
N LEU A 101 -7.78 16.14 2.80
CA LEU A 101 -6.54 16.46 2.08
C LEU A 101 -6.66 16.02 0.63
N PHE A 102 -6.22 16.88 -0.29
CA PHE A 102 -6.32 16.64 -1.72
C PHE A 102 -5.00 17.09 -2.37
N PHE A 103 -4.37 16.16 -3.09
CA PHE A 103 -3.12 16.40 -3.81
C PHE A 103 -3.32 16.04 -5.28
N LYS A 104 -2.89 16.93 -6.17
CA LYS A 104 -2.91 16.68 -7.61
C LYS A 104 -1.71 15.81 -8.03
N ASP A 105 -1.74 15.34 -9.28
CA ASP A 105 -0.69 14.52 -9.90
C ASP A 105 0.74 14.98 -9.54
N ASP A 106 1.07 16.21 -9.90
CA ASP A 106 2.39 16.84 -9.73
C ASP A 106 2.76 17.11 -8.26
N GLU A 107 1.83 16.89 -7.33
CA GLU A 107 2.01 17.09 -5.90
C GLU A 107 2.35 15.80 -5.14
N TYR A 108 2.70 14.71 -5.83
CA TYR A 108 3.03 13.43 -5.19
C TYR A 108 4.11 13.55 -4.09
N LYS A 109 5.12 14.40 -4.25
CA LYS A 109 6.11 14.67 -3.19
C LYS A 109 5.53 15.31 -1.93
N LYS A 110 4.50 16.15 -2.08
CA LYS A 110 3.75 16.70 -0.93
C LYS A 110 2.89 15.61 -0.30
N ALA A 111 2.28 14.75 -1.12
CA ALA A 111 1.51 13.60 -0.68
C ALA A 111 2.37 12.61 0.12
N GLU A 112 3.56 12.24 -0.37
CA GLU A 112 4.54 11.39 0.33
C GLU A 112 4.84 11.89 1.74
N LYS A 113 5.26 13.15 1.86
CA LYS A 113 5.54 13.76 3.17
C LYS A 113 4.31 13.76 4.06
N LYS A 114 3.13 14.02 3.50
CA LYS A 114 1.89 14.05 4.29
C LYS A 114 1.46 12.66 4.76
N ALA A 115 1.66 11.65 3.92
CA ALA A 115 1.39 10.26 4.26
C ALA A 115 2.24 9.80 5.44
N GLU A 116 3.52 10.19 5.50
CA GLU A 116 4.39 9.92 6.65
C GLU A 116 3.87 10.58 7.93
N GLU A 117 3.49 11.86 7.87
CA GLU A 117 2.91 12.58 9.01
C GLU A 117 1.63 11.90 9.51
N LEU A 118 0.74 11.50 8.60
CA LEU A 118 -0.51 10.82 8.93
C LEU A 118 -0.27 9.42 9.49
N PHE A 119 0.68 8.67 8.93
CA PHE A 119 1.07 7.37 9.46
C PHE A 119 1.54 7.48 10.92
N HIS A 120 2.41 8.43 11.23
CA HIS A 120 2.89 8.63 12.60
C HIS A 120 1.76 8.99 13.57
N LYS A 121 0.79 9.81 13.15
CA LYS A 121 -0.40 10.11 13.96
C LYS A 121 -1.27 8.86 14.17
N TRP A 122 -1.56 8.14 13.09
CA TRP A 122 -2.38 6.95 13.10
C TRP A 122 -1.80 5.85 14.00
N ILE A 123 -0.50 5.58 13.87
CA ILE A 123 0.15 4.52 14.64
C ILE A 123 0.27 4.88 16.13
N THR A 124 0.48 6.17 16.46
CA THR A 124 0.50 6.64 17.85
C THR A 124 -0.90 6.60 18.47
N GLY A 125 -1.95 6.87 17.67
CA GLY A 125 -3.35 6.77 18.11
C GLY A 125 -3.81 5.34 18.40
N LYS A 126 -3.10 4.31 17.90
CA LYS A 126 -3.38 2.89 18.22
C LYS A 126 -2.85 2.42 19.57
N ASP A 127 -1.89 3.14 20.16
CA ASP A 127 -1.29 2.81 21.46
C ASP A 127 -2.05 3.42 22.66
N ASN A 128 -3.06 4.25 22.41
CA ASN A 128 -3.98 4.81 23.42
C ASN A 128 -5.31 4.06 23.46
#